data_AF-A0A6L5P1W7-F1
#
_entry.id   AF-A0A6L5P1W7-F1
#
_cell.length_a   1.000
_cell.length_b   1.000
_cell.length_c   1.000
_cell.angle_alpha   90.00
_cell.angle_beta   90.00
_cell.angle_gamma   90.00
#
_symmetry.space_group_name_H-M   'P 1'
#
loop_
_entity.id
_entity.type
_entity.pdbx_description
1 polymer ?
#
loop_
_entity_poly.entity_id
_entity_poly.type
_entity_poly.pdbx_seq_one_letter_code
_entity_poly.pdbx_strand_id
1 'polypeptide(L)'
;MQASLDEQDYQVITNEVLRRIKECYNLVPKQDVQADKWVGIKEFTSKLPVIKDKEWVRMFLLTLPVFKNWVINLNAGQGHRTKVNVTKSLPWIMSHQADIDWNQSLPR
;
A
#
# COMPACT_ATOMS: atom_id res chain seq x y z
N MET A 1 -5.62 55.58 -8.78
CA MET A 1 -6.12 54.70 -9.85
C MET A 1 -6.06 53.28 -9.32
N GLN A 2 -7.18 52.56 -9.26
CA GLN A 2 -7.20 51.13 -8.99
C GLN A 2 -7.23 50.41 -10.34
N ALA A 3 -6.21 49.58 -10.61
CA ALA A 3 -6.25 48.68 -11.75
C ALA A 3 -7.07 47.46 -11.34
N SER A 4 -8.15 47.19 -12.07
CA SER A 4 -8.92 45.95 -11.94
C SER A 4 -8.25 44.90 -12.81
N LEU A 5 -7.83 43.79 -12.20
CA LEU A 5 -7.39 42.61 -12.94
C LEU A 5 -8.61 41.85 -13.43
N ASP A 6 -8.62 41.48 -14.70
CA ASP A 6 -9.62 40.58 -15.26
C ASP A 6 -9.15 39.12 -15.24
N GLU A 7 -10.03 38.20 -15.63
CA GLU A 7 -9.73 36.76 -15.64
C GLU A 7 -8.52 36.42 -16.51
N GLN A 8 -8.33 37.13 -17.63
CA GLN A 8 -7.22 36.90 -18.53
C GLN A 8 -5.90 37.34 -17.88
N ASP A 9 -5.89 38.46 -17.17
CA ASP A 9 -4.73 38.91 -16.40
C ASP A 9 -4.32 37.87 -15.34
N TYR A 10 -5.30 37.28 -14.62
CA TYR A 10 -5.02 36.23 -13.64
C TYR A 10 -4.42 34.97 -14.27
N GLN A 11 -4.88 34.58 -15.47
CA GLN A 11 -4.32 33.44 -16.18
C GLN A 11 -2.88 33.70 -16.62
N VAL A 12 -2.59 34.90 -17.13
CA VAL A 12 -1.23 35.30 -17.52
C VAL A 12 -0.30 35.24 -16.31
N ILE A 13 -0.71 35.82 -15.18
CA ILE A 13 0.06 35.79 -13.94
C ILE A 13 0.28 34.35 -13.46
N THR A 14 -0.76 33.52 -13.48
CA THR A 14 -0.69 32.13 -13.04
C THR A 14 0.30 31.32 -13.88
N ASN A 15 0.26 31.48 -15.20
CA ASN A 15 1.16 30.79 -16.11
C ASN A 15 2.61 31.21 -15.92
N GLU A 16 2.86 32.51 -15.73
CA GLU A 16 4.20 33.03 -15.49
C GLU A 16 4.76 32.57 -14.14
N VAL A 17 3.94 32.56 -13.08
CA VAL A 17 4.34 32.02 -11.78
C VAL A 17 4.66 30.54 -11.88
N LEU A 18 3.80 29.74 -12.52
CA LEU A 18 4.03 28.31 -12.71
C LEU A 18 5.31 28.02 -13.51
N ARG A 19 5.59 28.83 -14.54
CA ARG A 19 6.83 28.74 -15.34
C ARG A 19 8.07 28.94 -14.47
N ARG A 20 8.11 30.01 -13.67
CA ARG A 20 9.23 30.31 -12.78
C ARG A 20 9.45 29.22 -11.72
N ILE A 21 8.37 28.66 -11.17
CA ILE A 21 8.49 27.56 -10.20
C ILE A 21 9.10 26.32 -10.89
N LYS A 22 8.69 25.99 -12.12
CA LYS A 22 9.27 24.87 -12.88
C LYS A 22 10.74 25.08 -13.25
N GLU A 23 11.17 26.33 -13.47
CA GLU A 23 12.57 26.67 -13.75
C GLU A 23 13.45 26.54 -12.49
N CYS A 24 12.91 26.88 -11.30
CA CYS A 24 13.67 26.82 -10.04
C CYS A 24 13.58 25.47 -9.33
N TYR A 25 12.55 24.67 -9.59
CA TYR A 25 12.29 23.42 -8.89
C TYR A 25 12.09 22.28 -9.90
N ASN A 26 12.74 21.14 -9.65
CA ASN A 26 12.47 19.90 -10.38
C ASN A 26 11.14 19.30 -9.91
N LEU A 27 10.03 19.94 -10.32
CA LEU A 27 8.68 19.52 -9.97
C LEU A 27 8.33 18.23 -10.72
N VAL A 28 8.50 17.10 -10.06
CA VAL A 28 7.93 15.83 -10.51
C VAL A 28 6.44 15.80 -10.16
N PRO A 29 5.56 15.31 -11.07
CA PRO A 29 4.20 15.00 -10.71
C PRO A 29 4.21 14.13 -9.46
N LYS A 30 3.32 14.40 -8.49
CA LYS A 30 3.06 13.42 -7.44
C LYS A 30 2.63 12.15 -8.17
N GLN A 31 3.50 11.15 -8.23
CA GLN A 31 3.04 9.80 -8.50
C GLN A 31 1.95 9.55 -7.47
N ASP A 32 0.77 9.13 -7.92
CA ASP A 32 -0.20 8.48 -7.06
C ASP A 32 0.50 7.24 -6.48
N VAL A 33 1.27 7.45 -5.42
CA VAL A 33 1.75 6.39 -4.57
C VAL A 33 0.47 5.87 -3.96
N GLN A 34 -0.14 4.85 -4.59
CA GLN A 34 -1.28 4.16 -4.01
C GLN A 34 -0.91 3.87 -2.57
N ALA A 35 -1.56 4.58 -1.65
CA ALA A 35 -1.21 4.49 -0.25
C ALA A 35 -1.31 3.02 0.14
N ASP A 36 -0.25 2.49 0.75
CA ASP A 36 -0.20 1.10 1.17
C ASP A 36 -1.44 0.80 2.04
N LYS A 37 -2.30 -0.12 1.59
CA LYS A 37 -3.50 -0.49 2.32
C LYS A 37 -3.17 -1.58 3.33
N TRP A 38 -3.19 -1.23 4.60
CA TRP A 38 -2.94 -2.14 5.70
C TRP A 38 -4.25 -2.64 6.31
N VAL A 39 -4.43 -3.96 6.37
CA VAL A 39 -5.66 -4.58 6.91
C VAL A 39 -5.32 -5.57 8.03
N GLY A 40 -6.29 -5.89 8.87
CA GLY A 40 -6.12 -6.92 9.91
C GLY A 40 -6.08 -8.34 9.32
N ILE A 41 -5.46 -9.28 10.02
CA ILE A 41 -5.31 -10.68 9.55
C ILE A 41 -6.64 -11.35 9.17
N LYS A 42 -7.73 -11.06 9.88
CA LYS A 42 -9.08 -11.59 9.55
C LYS A 42 -9.62 -11.06 8.22
N GLU A 43 -9.38 -9.79 7.91
CA GLU A 43 -9.77 -9.22 6.62
C GLU A 43 -8.83 -9.70 5.51
N PHE A 44 -7.57 -9.97 5.86
CA PHE A 44 -6.60 -10.49 4.91
C PHE A 44 -6.95 -11.91 4.46
N THR A 45 -7.35 -12.79 5.38
CA THR A 45 -7.69 -14.20 5.08
C THR A 45 -8.84 -14.35 4.09
N SER A 46 -9.80 -13.40 4.07
CA SER A 46 -10.93 -13.43 3.13
C SER A 46 -10.58 -12.96 1.72
N LYS A 47 -9.38 -12.40 1.51
CA LYS A 47 -8.90 -11.93 0.20
C LYS A 47 -7.92 -12.88 -0.46
N LEU A 48 -7.53 -13.96 0.23
CA LEU A 48 -6.64 -14.97 -0.30
C LEU A 48 -7.34 -15.78 -1.40
N PRO A 49 -6.60 -16.25 -2.42
CA PRO A 49 -7.17 -17.09 -3.47
C PRO A 49 -7.64 -18.44 -2.92
N VAL A 50 -7.05 -18.91 -1.81
CA VAL A 50 -7.51 -20.07 -1.05
C VAL A 50 -7.79 -19.63 0.38
N ILE A 51 -9.03 -19.82 0.83
CA ILE A 51 -9.45 -19.42 2.17
C ILE A 51 -8.74 -20.30 3.21
N LYS A 52 -8.08 -19.65 4.16
CA LYS A 52 -7.36 -20.27 5.27
C LYS A 52 -7.68 -19.57 6.58
N ASP A 53 -7.53 -20.28 7.69
CA ASP A 53 -7.70 -19.69 9.01
C ASP A 53 -6.52 -18.76 9.36
N LYS A 54 -6.75 -17.91 10.36
CA LYS A 54 -5.78 -16.91 10.81
C LYS A 54 -4.46 -17.51 11.31
N GLU A 55 -4.50 -18.70 11.92
CA GLU A 55 -3.30 -19.30 12.51
C GLU A 55 -2.46 -19.93 11.42
N TRP A 56 -3.09 -20.61 10.45
CA TRP A 56 -2.41 -21.09 9.25
C TRP A 56 -1.70 -19.96 8.50
N VAL A 57 -2.41 -18.86 8.26
CA VAL A 57 -1.84 -17.69 7.57
C VAL A 57 -0.68 -17.10 8.36
N ARG A 58 -0.81 -16.97 9.68
CA ARG A 58 0.27 -16.48 10.54
C ARG A 58 1.50 -17.37 10.49
N MET A 59 1.33 -18.69 10.48
CA MET A 59 2.43 -19.63 10.67
C MET A 59 3.16 -20.00 9.38
N PHE A 60 2.45 -20.07 8.25
CA PHE A 60 3.01 -20.54 6.98
C PHE A 60 3.16 -19.45 5.93
N LEU A 61 2.19 -18.55 5.82
CA LEU A 61 2.20 -17.52 4.76
C LEU A 61 2.99 -16.28 5.18
N LEU A 62 2.68 -15.73 6.35
CA LEU A 62 3.30 -14.48 6.83
C LEU A 62 4.73 -14.66 7.36
N THR A 63 5.19 -15.90 7.53
CA THR A 63 6.57 -16.24 7.88
C THR A 63 7.50 -16.30 6.67
N LEU A 64 6.95 -16.29 5.43
CA LEU A 64 7.75 -16.25 4.23
C LEU A 64 8.62 -14.96 4.19
N PRO A 65 9.88 -15.04 3.75
CA PRO A 65 10.81 -13.90 3.83
C PRO A 65 10.30 -12.61 3.16
N VAL A 66 9.54 -12.74 2.08
CA VAL A 66 8.96 -11.61 1.34
C VAL A 66 8.00 -10.76 2.20
N PHE A 67 7.37 -11.36 3.23
CA PHE A 67 6.41 -10.68 4.09
C PHE A 67 7.05 -9.88 5.22
N LYS A 68 8.37 -9.95 5.43
CA LYS A 68 9.08 -9.30 6.54
C LYS A 68 8.74 -7.81 6.70
N ASN A 69 8.59 -7.09 5.59
CA ASN A 69 8.26 -5.66 5.56
C ASN A 69 6.79 -5.38 5.22
N TRP A 70 5.98 -6.42 4.99
CA TRP A 70 4.57 -6.30 4.62
C TRP A 70 3.65 -6.73 5.76
N VAL A 71 4.21 -7.01 6.93
CA VAL A 71 3.47 -7.42 8.12
C VAL A 71 3.95 -6.62 9.32
N ILE A 72 3.00 -6.17 10.14
CA ILE A 72 3.24 -5.49 11.41
C ILE A 72 2.67 -6.37 12.52
N ASN A 73 3.41 -6.50 13.63
CA ASN A 73 2.98 -7.22 14.83
C ASN A 73 2.61 -8.69 14.55
N LEU A 74 3.43 -9.42 13.78
CA LEU A 74 3.21 -10.85 13.48
C LEU A 74 3.23 -11.71 14.76
N ASN A 75 4.23 -11.47 15.61
CA ASN A 75 4.51 -12.22 16.85
C ASN A 75 4.26 -11.39 18.11
N ALA A 76 3.54 -10.27 18.00
CA ALA A 76 3.26 -9.45 19.17
C ALA A 76 2.23 -10.16 20.07
N GLY A 77 2.45 -10.10 21.39
CA GLY A 77 1.56 -10.70 22.38
C GLY A 77 0.17 -10.04 22.45
N GLN A 78 -0.58 -10.34 23.52
CA GLN A 78 -1.92 -9.78 23.72
C GLN A 78 -1.93 -8.25 23.61
N GLY A 79 -2.95 -7.70 22.93
CA GLY A 79 -3.15 -6.26 22.74
C GLY A 79 -2.72 -5.71 21.38
N HIS A 80 -1.87 -6.42 20.62
CA HIS A 80 -1.34 -5.92 19.35
C HIS A 80 -1.96 -6.63 18.15
N ARG A 81 -2.75 -5.91 17.35
CA ARG A 81 -3.37 -6.49 16.14
C ARG A 81 -2.34 -6.62 15.03
N THR A 82 -2.18 -7.84 14.48
CA THR A 82 -1.40 -8.09 13.26
C THR A 82 -2.05 -7.36 12.09
N LYS A 83 -1.25 -6.58 11.35
CA LYS A 83 -1.67 -5.91 10.11
C LYS A 83 -0.83 -6.39 8.93
N VAL A 84 -1.44 -6.51 7.77
CA VAL A 84 -0.82 -6.97 6.53
C VAL A 84 -1.03 -5.92 5.43
N ASN A 85 0.03 -5.59 4.70
CA ASN A 85 -0.02 -4.71 3.54
C ASN A 85 -0.62 -5.46 2.34
N VAL A 86 -1.88 -5.18 2.04
CA VAL A 86 -2.64 -5.84 0.98
C VAL A 86 -2.16 -5.42 -0.41
N THR A 87 -1.82 -4.15 -0.57
CA THR A 87 -1.38 -3.58 -1.85
C THR A 87 -0.16 -4.31 -2.40
N LYS A 88 0.75 -4.75 -1.52
CA LYS A 88 1.96 -5.48 -1.90
C LYS A 88 1.79 -7.00 -1.84
N SER A 89 1.16 -7.52 -0.78
CA SER A 89 1.08 -8.97 -0.57
C SER A 89 0.17 -9.70 -1.55
N LEU A 90 -1.02 -9.17 -1.86
CA LEU A 90 -1.97 -9.89 -2.73
C LEU A 90 -1.43 -10.10 -4.15
N PRO A 91 -0.88 -9.08 -4.85
CA PRO A 91 -0.30 -9.31 -6.17
C PRO A 91 0.80 -10.36 -6.17
N TRP A 92 1.66 -10.35 -5.13
CA TRP A 92 2.71 -11.36 -4.98
C TRP A 92 2.12 -12.76 -4.78
N ILE A 93 1.12 -12.93 -3.91
CA ILE A 93 0.46 -14.23 -3.69
C ILE A 93 -0.20 -14.74 -4.97
N MET A 94 -0.90 -13.88 -5.71
CA MET A 94 -1.58 -14.26 -6.95
C MET A 94 -0.58 -14.71 -8.03
N SER A 95 0.62 -14.13 -8.06
CA SER A 95 1.68 -14.50 -9.01
C SER A 95 2.48 -15.74 -8.58
N HIS A 96 2.49 -16.09 -7.30
CA HIS A 96 3.27 -17.19 -6.72
C HIS A 96 2.37 -18.25 -6.07
N GLN A 97 1.12 -18.37 -6.54
CA GLN A 97 0.15 -19.26 -5.91
C GLN A 97 0.60 -20.72 -5.92
N ALA A 98 1.30 -21.14 -6.97
CA ALA A 98 1.85 -22.50 -7.12
C ALA A 98 3.03 -22.79 -6.18
N ASP A 99 3.74 -21.75 -5.73
CA ASP A 99 4.91 -21.88 -4.85
C ASP A 99 4.50 -22.02 -3.38
N ILE A 100 3.25 -21.71 -3.06
CA ILE A 100 2.70 -21.80 -1.71
C ILE A 100 2.07 -23.18 -1.54
N ASP A 101 2.55 -23.95 -0.55
CA ASP A 101 1.90 -25.22 -0.17
C ASP A 101 0.61 -24.95 0.61
N TRP A 102 -0.48 -24.73 -0.10
CA TRP A 102 -1.80 -24.53 0.48
C TRP A 102 -2.35 -25.76 1.20
N ASN A 103 -1.77 -26.95 1.03
CA ASN A 103 -2.26 -28.18 1.66
C ASN A 103 -1.55 -28.51 2.97
N GLN A 104 -0.58 -27.67 3.37
CA GLN A 104 0.11 -27.82 4.64
C GLN A 104 -0.87 -27.80 5.81
N SER A 105 -0.76 -28.76 6.72
CA SER A 105 -1.60 -28.85 7.92
C SER A 105 -0.96 -28.14 9.10
N LEU A 106 -1.78 -27.54 9.97
CA LEU A 106 -1.30 -27.03 11.25
C LEU A 106 -0.74 -28.19 12.10
N PRO A 107 0.40 -28.00 12.78
CA PRO A 107 0.90 -28.95 13.77
C PRO A 107 -0.18 -29.17 14.83
N ARG A 108 -0.40 -30.43 15.20
CA ARG A 108 -1.29 -30.81 16.29
C ARG A 108 -0.60 -30.65 17.64
#